data_AF-A0A182Y4G8-F1
#
_entry.id   AF-A0A182Y4G8-F1
#
_cell.length_a   1.000
_cell.length_b   1.000
_cell.length_c   1.000
_cell.angle_alpha   90.00
_cell.angle_beta   90.00
_cell.angle_gamma   90.00
#
_symmetry.space_group_name_H-M   'P 1'
#
loop_
_entity.id
_entity.type
_entity.pdbx_description
1 polymer ?
#
loop_
_entity_poly.entity_id
_entity_poly.type
_entity_poly.pdbx_seq_one_letter_code
_entity_poly.pdbx_strand_id
1 'polypeptide(L)' 'MMAESDNTADATRRLNVKKQTLDDAYAIPANFLEIDVVNPMTTIAAGKKRYTDYEVRMRKGV' A
#
# COMPACT_ATOMS: atom_id res chain seq x y z
N MET A 1 35.51 -39.86 -23.54
CA MET A 1 35.03 -38.62 -24.16
C MET A 1 33.98 -38.05 -23.23
N MET A 2 34.13 -36.77 -22.87
CA MET A 2 33.21 -35.87 -22.13
C MET A 2 32.93 -36.18 -20.66
N ALA A 3 33.47 -35.34 -19.78
CA ALA A 3 32.88 -35.06 -18.48
C ALA A 3 31.68 -34.13 -18.71
N GLU A 4 30.49 -34.54 -18.28
CA GLU A 4 29.32 -33.66 -18.20
C GLU A 4 29.66 -32.49 -17.25
N SER A 5 29.71 -31.29 -17.80
CA SER A 5 29.69 -30.06 -17.01
C SER A 5 28.36 -30.00 -16.26
N ASP A 6 28.42 -30.00 -14.92
CA ASP A 6 27.30 -29.96 -13.99
C ASP A 6 26.52 -28.63 -14.12
N ASN A 7 25.76 -28.51 -15.21
CA ASN A 7 25.05 -27.31 -15.65
C ASN A 7 23.76 -27.03 -14.84
N THR A 8 23.41 -27.97 -13.95
CA THR A 8 22.22 -27.91 -13.09
C THR A 8 22.31 -26.80 -12.04
N ALA A 9 23.54 -26.49 -11.58
CA ALA A 9 23.80 -25.46 -10.59
C ALA A 9 23.65 -24.03 -11.15
N ASP A 10 23.96 -23.81 -12.43
CA ASP A 10 23.80 -22.50 -13.07
C ASP A 10 22.33 -22.23 -13.43
N ALA A 11 21.60 -23.27 -13.84
CA ALA A 11 20.18 -23.18 -14.18
C ALA A 11 19.27 -22.72 -13.02
N THR A 12 19.71 -22.87 -11.76
CA THR A 12 18.96 -22.46 -10.56
C THR A 12 19.63 -21.34 -9.76
N ARG A 13 20.70 -20.73 -10.31
CA ARG A 13 21.48 -19.71 -9.62
C ARG A 13 20.64 -18.46 -9.35
N ARG A 14 20.48 -18.12 -8.07
CA ARG A 14 19.73 -16.92 -7.64
C ARG A 14 20.66 -15.72 -7.50
N LEU A 15 20.10 -14.52 -7.68
CA LEU A 15 20.77 -13.27 -7.34
C LEU A 15 20.96 -13.17 -5.82
N ASN A 16 22.05 -12.54 -5.38
CA ASN A 16 22.21 -12.20 -3.97
C ASN A 16 21.20 -11.10 -3.60
N VAL A 17 20.15 -11.48 -2.88
CA VAL A 17 19.11 -10.56 -2.39
C VAL A 17 19.47 -10.10 -0.98
N LYS A 18 19.30 -8.80 -0.70
CA LYS A 18 19.41 -8.27 0.66
C LYS A 18 18.33 -8.92 1.54
N LYS A 19 18.74 -9.56 2.64
CA LYS A 19 17.80 -10.13 3.60
C LYS A 19 16.94 -9.01 4.19
N GLN A 20 15.63 -9.24 4.25
CA GLN A 20 14.71 -8.36 4.96
C GLN A 20 15.07 -8.35 6.45
N THR A 21 14.96 -7.19 7.10
CA THR A 21 15.17 -7.09 8.54
C THR A 21 14.00 -7.74 9.29
N LEU A 22 14.22 -8.22 10.51
CA LEU A 22 13.12 -8.80 11.30
C LEU A 22 12.04 -7.74 11.58
N ASP A 23 12.43 -6.49 11.79
CA ASP A 23 11.50 -5.38 12.00
C ASP A 23 10.62 -5.15 10.76
N ASP A 24 11.19 -5.15 9.55
CA ASP A 24 10.42 -5.01 8.31
C ASP A 24 9.49 -6.21 8.04
N ALA A 25 9.86 -7.41 8.51
CA ALA A 25 9.08 -8.63 8.30
C ALA A 25 7.84 -8.70 9.20
N TYR A 26 7.87 -8.03 10.36
CA TYR A 26 6.76 -7.97 11.31
C TYR A 26 6.09 -6.59 11.39
N ALA A 27 6.63 -5.59 10.69
CA ALA A 27 6.00 -4.28 10.57
C ALA A 27 4.63 -4.39 9.91
N ILE A 28 3.70 -3.54 10.35
CA ILE A 28 2.40 -3.40 9.70
C ILE A 28 2.64 -2.89 8.28
N PRO A 29 1.98 -3.45 7.24
CA PRO A 29 2.11 -2.95 5.88
C PRO A 29 1.81 -1.44 5.83
N ALA A 30 2.77 -0.65 5.35
CA ALA A 30 2.66 0.82 5.29
C ALA A 30 1.58 1.34 4.33
N ASN A 31 0.86 0.47 3.63
CA ASN A 31 -0.17 0.81 2.66
C ASN A 31 -1.57 0.98 3.31
N PHE A 32 -1.63 1.44 4.56
CA PHE A 32 -2.90 1.68 5.25
C PHE A 32 -3.43 3.09 4.94
N LEU A 33 -4.60 3.16 4.33
CA LEU A 33 -5.34 4.40 4.09
C LEU A 33 -6.82 4.15 4.35
N GLU A 34 -7.39 4.93 5.25
CA GLU A 34 -8.81 4.92 5.61
C GLU A 34 -9.39 6.32 5.41
N ILE A 35 -10.54 6.40 4.75
CA ILE A 35 -11.23 7.65 4.45
C ILE A 35 -12.69 7.50 4.88
N ASP A 36 -13.09 8.32 5.85
CA ASP A 36 -14.46 8.38 6.35
C ASP A 36 -15.12 9.67 5.85
N VAL A 37 -16.24 9.57 5.14
CA VAL A 37 -17.07 10.71 4.74
C VAL A 37 -18.24 10.80 5.71
N VAL A 38 -18.24 11.84 6.55
CA VAL A 38 -19.14 11.98 7.69
C VAL A 38 -19.76 13.36 7.73
N ASN A 39 -20.68 13.57 8.68
CA ASN A 39 -21.24 14.88 9.01
C ASN A 39 -21.81 15.66 7.80
N PRO A 40 -22.94 15.20 7.22
CA PRO A 40 -23.60 15.94 6.15
C PRO A 40 -24.13 17.29 6.64
N MET A 41 -23.72 18.38 5.99
CA MET A 41 -24.18 19.74 6.27
C MET A 41 -24.87 20.33 5.05
N THR A 42 -26.15 20.66 5.18
CA THR A 42 -26.91 21.28 4.08
C THR A 42 -26.82 22.79 4.16
N THR A 43 -26.14 23.41 3.20
CA THR A 43 -26.05 24.86 3.08
C THR A 43 -27.16 25.39 2.19
N ILE A 44 -27.96 26.30 2.73
CA ILE A 44 -28.93 27.08 1.95
C ILE A 44 -28.25 28.41 1.64
N ALA A 45 -27.62 28.51 0.46
CA ALA A 45 -27.07 29.77 0.00
C ALA A 45 -28.21 30.78 -0.26
N ALA A 46 -27.93 32.07 -0.09
CA ALA A 46 -28.85 33.15 -0.43
C ALA A 46 -29.19 33.10 -1.93
N GLY A 47 -30.30 32.42 -2.25
CA GLY A 47 -30.80 32.20 -3.61
C GLY A 47 -30.76 30.73 -4.03
N LYS A 48 -31.92 30.05 -3.95
CA LYS A 48 -32.39 28.77 -4.55
C LYS A 48 -31.46 27.55 -4.71
N LYS A 49 -30.14 27.67 -4.58
CA LYS A 49 -29.16 26.58 -4.71
C LYS A 49 -28.90 26.01 -3.32
N ARG A 50 -29.29 24.75 -3.15
CA ARG A 50 -29.00 23.95 -1.96
C ARG A 50 -27.91 22.96 -2.33
N TYR A 51 -26.89 22.85 -1.48
CA TYR A 51 -25.85 21.83 -1.60
C TYR A 51 -25.59 21.22 -0.23
N THR A 52 -25.13 19.98 -0.24
CA THR A 52 -24.77 19.24 0.97
C THR A 52 -23.27 18.99 0.95
N ASP A 53 -22.59 19.59 1.92
CA ASP A 53 -21.17 19.39 2.18
C ASP A 53 -20.99 18.23 3.15
N TYR A 54 -19.82 17.58 3.10
CA TYR A 54 -19.47 16.49 3.99
C TYR A 54 -18.07 16.72 4.55
N GLU A 55 -17.86 16.31 5.79
CA GLU A 55 -16.55 16.25 6.40
C GLU A 55 -15.80 15.00 5.90
N VAL A 56 -14.59 15.18 5.40
CA VAL A 56 -13.72 14.06 4.98
C VAL A 56 -12.63 13.87 6.03
N ARG A 57 -12.67 12.74 6.74
CA ARG A 57 -11.63 12.34 7.69
C ARG A 57 -10.73 11.32 7.03
N MET A 58 -9.42 11.57 7.09
CA MET A 58 -8.41 10.69 6.53
C MET A 58 -7.49 10.17 7.64
N ARG A 59 -7.30 8.86 7.71
CA ARG A 59 -6.32 8.20 8.56
C ARG A 59 -5.36 7.43 7.67
N LYS A 60 -4.06 7.63 7.87
CA LYS A 60 -3.01 6.90 7.17
C LYS A 60 -2.12 6.17 8.16
N GLY A 61 -1.48 5.10 7.71
CA GLY A 61 -0.42 4.41 8.45
C GLY A 61 0.74 5.34 8.79
N VAL A 62 1.50 4.97 9.82
CA VAL A 62 2.77 5.62 10.19
C VAL A 62 3.81 5.43 9.10
#